data_AF-A0A1G0G424-F1
#
_entry.id   AF-A0A1G0G424-F1
#
_cell.length_a   1.000
_cell.length_b   1.000
_cell.length_c   1.000
_cell.angle_alpha   90.00
_cell.angle_beta   90.00
_cell.angle_gamma   90.00
#
_symmetry.space_group_name_H-M   'P 1'
#
loop_
_entity.id
_entity.type
_entity.pdbx_description
1 polymer ?
#
loop_
_entity_poly.entity_id
_entity_poly.type
_entity_poly.pdbx_seq_one_letter_code
_entity_poly.pdbx_strand_id
1 'polypeptide(L)'
;MVIAIMVILFFSIILSYRFFMQKNQLTSLVNQVVSAVHDARFVAMTSHATTRFCARDMDWQQGQLIVNEKNQQVIRVFPAMPAGYHLHWKSTLGESDALHFRSNGFTRGQQGSFFICTKQADSAQIIVLRTGRIRSVIGKISGCDDPRN
;
A
#
# COMPACT_ATOMS: atom_id res chain seq x y z
N MET A 1 -4.07 -48.32 -9.08
CA MET A 1 -2.99 -47.42 -9.58
C MET A 1 -3.51 -46.04 -9.97
N VAL A 2 -4.54 -45.90 -10.81
CA VAL A 2 -5.05 -44.58 -11.27
C VAL A 2 -5.47 -43.65 -10.13
N ILE A 3 -6.17 -44.18 -9.12
CA ILE A 3 -6.64 -43.40 -7.96
C ILE A 3 -5.46 -42.84 -7.15
N ALA A 4 -4.39 -43.63 -6.97
CA ALA A 4 -3.19 -43.19 -6.24
C ALA A 4 -2.47 -42.04 -6.98
N ILE A 5 -2.40 -42.11 -8.31
CA ILE A 5 -1.82 -41.05 -9.15
C ILE A 5 -2.67 -39.78 -9.06
N MET A 6 -4.00 -39.90 -9.09
CA MET A 6 -4.90 -38.74 -8.95
C MET A 6 -4.73 -38.06 -7.59
N VAL A 7 -4.64 -38.82 -6.49
CA VAL A 7 -4.46 -38.25 -5.14
C VAL A 7 -3.12 -37.50 -5.03
N ILE A 8 -2.03 -38.05 -5.57
CA ILE A 8 -0.72 -37.40 -5.57
C ILE A 8 -0.75 -36.08 -6.37
N LEU A 9 -1.41 -36.07 -7.53
CA LEU A 9 -1.58 -34.87 -8.34
C LEU A 9 -2.44 -33.80 -7.64
N PHE A 10 -3.54 -34.20 -6.97
CA PHE A 10 -4.36 -33.25 -6.21
C PHE A 10 -3.58 -32.60 -5.07
N PHE A 11 -2.75 -33.36 -4.36
CA PHE A 11 -1.92 -32.81 -3.27
C PHE A 11 -0.86 -31.81 -3.77
N SER A 12 -0.20 -32.08 -4.90
CA SER A 12 0.81 -31.16 -5.46
C SER A 12 0.20 -29.85 -5.98
N ILE A 13 -1.02 -29.91 -6.53
CA ILE A 13 -1.78 -28.74 -6.95
C ILE A 13 -2.11 -27.84 -5.75
N ILE A 14 -2.58 -28.42 -4.63
CA ILE A 14 -2.95 -27.65 -3.43
C ILE A 14 -1.74 -26.89 -2.85
N LEU A 15 -0.57 -27.54 -2.77
CA LEU A 15 0.64 -26.91 -2.24
C LEU A 15 1.12 -25.74 -3.13
N SER A 16 1.13 -25.95 -4.44
CA SER A 16 1.52 -24.92 -5.41
C SER A 16 0.56 -23.74 -5.40
N TYR A 17 -0.74 -24.01 -5.25
CA TYR A 17 -1.77 -22.98 -5.18
C TYR A 17 -1.62 -22.08 -3.94
N ARG A 18 -1.26 -22.65 -2.78
CA ARG A 18 -1.02 -21.87 -1.55
C ARG A 18 0.12 -20.87 -1.72
N PHE A 19 1.24 -21.32 -2.31
CA PHE A 19 2.40 -20.45 -2.57
C PHE A 19 2.08 -19.34 -3.58
N PHE A 20 1.33 -19.67 -4.64
CA PHE A 20 0.90 -18.69 -5.63
C PHE A 20 -0.07 -17.65 -5.03
N MET A 21 -1.02 -18.09 -4.20
CA MET A 21 -1.99 -17.18 -3.60
C MET A 21 -1.37 -16.18 -2.63
N GLN A 22 -0.36 -16.57 -1.84
CA GLN A 22 0.35 -15.64 -0.96
C GLN A 22 1.04 -14.51 -1.74
N LYS A 23 1.69 -14.82 -2.88
CA LYS A 23 2.33 -13.81 -3.74
C LYS A 23 1.31 -12.89 -4.43
N ASN A 24 0.17 -13.44 -4.83
CA ASN A 24 -0.90 -12.65 -5.44
C ASN A 24 -1.55 -11.69 -4.44
N GLN A 25 -1.69 -12.09 -3.18
CA GLN A 25 -2.24 -11.22 -2.14
C GLN A 25 -1.38 -9.99 -1.91
N LEU A 26 -0.06 -10.14 -1.74
CA LEU A 26 0.85 -9.00 -1.57
C LEU A 26 0.82 -8.06 -2.78
N THR A 27 0.86 -8.62 -3.99
CA THR A 27 0.78 -7.82 -5.22
C THR A 27 -0.54 -7.05 -5.30
N SER A 28 -1.65 -7.68 -4.93
CA SER A 28 -2.96 -7.02 -4.86
C SER A 28 -2.96 -5.87 -3.84
N LEU A 29 -2.39 -6.06 -2.65
CA LEU A 29 -2.28 -5.01 -1.64
C LEU A 29 -1.41 -3.84 -2.10
N VAL A 30 -0.28 -4.13 -2.74
CA VAL A 30 0.56 -3.10 -3.37
C VAL A 30 -0.24 -2.30 -4.38
N ASN A 31 -0.98 -2.97 -5.26
CA ASN A 31 -1.81 -2.30 -6.27
C ASN A 31 -2.93 -1.47 -5.64
N GLN A 32 -3.52 -1.92 -4.52
CA GLN A 32 -4.53 -1.14 -3.80
C GLN A 32 -3.95 0.15 -3.24
N VAL A 33 -2.80 0.09 -2.56
CA VAL A 33 -2.14 1.29 -2.02
C VAL A 33 -1.65 2.22 -3.13
N VAL A 34 -1.06 1.67 -4.20
CA VAL A 34 -0.65 2.46 -5.38
C VAL A 34 -1.85 3.17 -6.01
N SER A 35 -2.97 2.46 -6.16
CA SER A 35 -4.21 3.04 -6.67
C SER A 35 -4.75 4.12 -5.75
N ALA A 36 -4.73 3.92 -4.43
CA ALA A 36 -5.15 4.91 -3.45
C ALA A 36 -4.32 6.21 -3.52
N VAL A 37 -3.00 6.08 -3.68
CA VAL A 37 -2.12 7.24 -3.85
C VAL A 37 -2.36 7.94 -5.19
N HIS A 38 -2.60 7.18 -6.27
CA HIS A 38 -3.00 7.74 -7.56
C HIS A 38 -4.34 8.49 -7.49
N ASP A 39 -5.33 7.93 -6.80
CA ASP A 39 -6.62 8.57 -6.57
C ASP A 39 -6.45 9.89 -5.80
N ALA A 40 -5.65 9.89 -4.72
CA ALA A 40 -5.38 11.11 -3.95
C ALA A 40 -4.76 12.22 -4.81
N ARG A 41 -3.80 11.84 -5.67
CA ARG A 41 -3.19 12.76 -6.64
C ARG A 41 -4.21 13.27 -7.67
N PHE A 42 -5.01 12.37 -8.23
CA PHE A 42 -6.02 12.70 -9.23
C PHE A 42 -7.08 13.66 -8.67
N VAL A 43 -7.52 13.41 -7.44
CA VAL A 43 -8.43 14.28 -6.70
C VAL A 43 -7.83 15.66 -6.47
N ALA A 44 -6.55 15.77 -6.10
CA ALA A 44 -5.89 17.08 -5.95
C ALA A 44 -5.92 17.88 -7.26
N MET A 45 -5.61 17.20 -8.38
CA MET A 45 -5.58 17.82 -9.70
C MET A 45 -6.98 18.27 -10.17
N THR A 46 -7.99 17.42 -10.00
CA THR A 46 -9.36 17.69 -10.47
C THR A 46 -10.12 18.68 -9.59
N SER A 47 -9.89 18.66 -8.27
CA SER A 47 -10.51 19.61 -7.34
C SER A 47 -9.80 20.96 -7.26
N HIS A 48 -8.66 21.11 -7.96
CA HIS A 48 -7.78 22.28 -7.90
C HIS A 48 -7.44 22.71 -6.46
N ALA A 49 -7.35 21.74 -5.55
CA ALA A 49 -7.08 21.95 -4.13
C ALA A 49 -6.01 20.98 -3.62
N THR A 50 -5.44 21.27 -2.45
CA THR A 50 -4.55 20.32 -1.79
C THR A 50 -5.38 19.16 -1.24
N THR A 51 -4.96 17.94 -1.55
CA THR A 51 -5.58 16.72 -1.06
C THR A 51 -4.61 16.01 -0.14
N ARG A 52 -5.12 15.55 0.99
CA ARG A 52 -4.38 14.80 2.01
C ARG A 52 -4.77 13.33 1.94
N PHE A 53 -3.76 12.46 1.84
CA PHE A 53 -3.88 11.02 2.00
C PHE A 53 -3.31 10.64 3.36
N CYS A 54 -4.15 10.15 4.27
CA CYS A 54 -3.76 9.89 5.66
C CYS A 54 -4.27 8.55 6.16
N ALA A 55 -3.68 8.10 7.26
CA ALA A 55 -4.20 6.99 8.05
C ALA A 55 -5.61 7.30 8.59
N ARG A 56 -6.44 6.26 8.71
CA ARG A 56 -7.67 6.33 9.50
C ARG A 56 -7.29 6.24 10.98
N ASP A 57 -7.84 7.11 11.82
CA ASP A 57 -7.58 7.11 13.27
C ASP A 57 -6.07 7.14 13.63
N MET A 58 -5.26 7.79 12.78
CA MET A 58 -3.79 7.85 12.89
C MET A 58 -3.08 6.50 12.75
N ASP A 59 -3.78 5.42 12.37
CA ASP A 59 -3.23 4.10 12.13
C ASP A 59 -3.43 3.65 10.68
N TRP A 60 -2.33 3.50 9.94
CA TRP A 60 -2.34 3.03 8.55
C TRP A 60 -2.88 1.60 8.42
N GLN A 61 -2.87 0.81 9.51
CA GLN A 61 -3.49 -0.53 9.55
C GLN A 61 -5.01 -0.47 9.52
N GLN A 62 -5.63 0.50 10.19
CA GLN A 62 -7.10 0.60 10.30
C GLN A 62 -7.75 1.09 8.99
N GLY A 63 -6.94 1.52 8.03
CA GLY A 63 -7.35 1.95 6.71
C GLY A 63 -6.75 3.30 6.35
N GLN A 64 -7.12 3.79 5.18
CA GLN A 64 -6.64 5.06 4.66
C GLN A 64 -7.80 5.93 4.21
N LEU A 65 -7.59 7.24 4.22
CA LEU A 65 -8.58 8.25 3.89
C LEU A 65 -7.99 9.25 2.90
N ILE A 66 -8.80 9.66 1.93
CA ILE A 66 -8.52 10.79 1.04
C ILE A 66 -9.42 11.94 1.48
N VAL A 67 -8.81 13.06 1.87
CA VAL A 67 -9.49 14.25 2.36
C VAL A 67 -9.08 15.45 1.52
N ASN A 68 -10.04 16.24 1.08
CA ASN A 68 -9.76 17.53 0.44
C ASN A 68 -9.57 18.60 1.52
N GLU A 69 -8.42 19.28 1.53
CA GLU A 69 -8.11 20.25 2.58
C GLU A 69 -8.97 21.51 2.52
N LYS A 70 -9.48 21.86 1.32
CA LYS A 70 -10.25 23.09 1.12
C LYS A 70 -11.59 23.05 1.85
N ASN A 71 -12.26 21.89 1.83
CA ASN A 71 -13.60 21.72 2.40
C ASN A 71 -13.66 20.67 3.52
N GLN A 72 -12.53 20.07 3.88
CA GLN A 72 -12.41 19.00 4.88
C GLN A 72 -13.31 17.79 4.58
N GLN A 73 -13.68 17.60 3.32
CA GLN A 73 -14.55 16.50 2.92
C GLN A 73 -13.74 15.22 2.72
N VAL A 74 -14.20 14.12 3.31
CA VAL A 74 -13.69 12.79 3.03
C VAL A 74 -14.24 12.33 1.67
N ILE A 75 -13.34 12.12 0.72
CA ILE A 75 -13.70 11.77 -0.66
C ILE A 75 -13.75 10.25 -0.82
N ARG A 76 -12.79 9.56 -0.23
CA ARG A 76 -12.71 8.11 -0.32
C ARG A 76 -12.09 7.52 0.92
N VAL A 77 -12.55 6.31 1.21
CA VAL A 77 -12.23 5.55 2.39
C VAL A 77 -11.79 4.16 1.95
N PHE A 78 -10.62 3.73 2.37
CA PHE A 78 -10.04 2.43 2.02
C PHE A 78 -10.24 1.43 3.17
N PRO A 79 -10.34 0.12 2.86
CA PRO A 79 -10.47 -0.91 3.88
C PRO A 79 -9.21 -0.99 4.75
N ALA A 80 -9.36 -1.59 5.94
CA ALA A 80 -8.24 -1.91 6.80
C ALA A 80 -7.32 -2.95 6.14
N MET A 81 -6.04 -2.93 6.52
CA MET A 81 -5.08 -3.93 6.04
C MET A 81 -5.48 -5.32 6.56
N PRO A 82 -5.39 -6.37 5.71
CA PRO A 82 -5.67 -7.72 6.14
C PRO A 82 -4.67 -8.21 7.19
N ALA A 83 -5.11 -9.11 8.05
CA ALA A 83 -4.28 -9.68 9.10
C ALA A 83 -3.00 -10.32 8.54
N GLY A 84 -1.88 -10.11 9.23
CA GLY A 84 -0.56 -10.61 8.83
C GLY A 84 0.26 -9.66 7.94
N TYR A 85 -0.33 -8.53 7.53
CA TYR A 85 0.37 -7.45 6.84
C TYR A 85 0.37 -6.19 7.69
N HIS A 86 1.48 -5.46 7.66
CA HIS A 86 1.65 -4.20 8.34
C HIS A 86 1.97 -3.10 7.33
N LEU A 87 1.05 -2.16 7.11
CA LEU A 87 1.29 -0.94 6.34
C LEU A 87 1.81 0.20 7.24
N HIS A 88 2.90 0.85 6.85
CA HIS A 88 3.29 2.13 7.45
C HIS A 88 3.85 3.07 6.38
N TRP A 89 3.76 4.38 6.66
CA TRP A 89 4.33 5.43 5.82
C TRP A 89 5.54 6.03 6.50
N LYS A 90 6.63 6.20 5.75
CA LYS A 90 7.81 6.93 6.23
C LYS A 90 8.19 7.98 5.21
N SER A 91 8.08 9.24 5.61
CA SER A 91 8.61 10.34 4.83
C SER A 91 10.12 10.45 5.04
N THR A 92 10.86 10.59 3.95
CA THR A 92 12.27 11.00 3.94
C THR A 92 12.41 12.51 4.00
N LEU A 93 11.41 13.26 3.54
CA LEU A 93 11.40 14.72 3.53
C LEU A 93 10.00 15.25 3.93
N GLY A 94 9.92 16.04 5.00
CA GLY A 94 8.66 16.61 5.49
C GLY A 94 7.89 15.69 6.46
N GLU A 95 6.60 15.95 6.63
CA GLU A 95 5.73 15.27 7.60
C GLU A 95 5.47 13.79 7.24
N SER A 96 5.33 12.94 8.27
CA SER A 96 5.08 11.49 8.13
C SER A 96 3.68 11.06 8.58
N ASP A 97 2.80 11.99 8.97
CA ASP A 97 1.45 11.65 9.41
C ASP A 97 0.49 11.51 8.22
N ALA A 98 0.76 12.25 7.14
CA ALA A 98 -0.01 12.20 5.91
C ALA A 98 0.85 12.53 4.69
N LEU A 99 0.35 12.17 3.51
CA LEU A 99 0.90 12.53 2.21
C LEU A 99 0.00 13.57 1.55
N HIS A 100 0.56 14.73 1.24
CA HIS A 100 -0.18 15.87 0.69
C HIS A 100 0.15 16.04 -0.79
N PHE A 101 -0.87 16.10 -1.62
CA PHE A 101 -0.78 16.41 -3.05
C PHE A 101 -1.33 17.80 -3.33
N ARG A 102 -0.57 18.61 -4.07
CA ARG A 102 -0.98 19.92 -4.56
C ARG A 102 -1.83 19.77 -5.82
N SER A 103 -2.51 20.83 -6.20
CA SER A 103 -3.33 20.89 -7.43
C SER A 103 -2.57 20.65 -8.73
N ASN A 104 -1.24 20.80 -8.74
CA ASN A 104 -0.38 20.44 -9.88
C ASN A 104 0.01 18.96 -9.92
N GLY A 105 -0.51 18.14 -9.00
CA GLY A 105 -0.23 16.70 -8.89
C GLY A 105 1.12 16.36 -8.25
N PHE A 106 1.91 17.35 -7.84
CA PHE A 106 3.13 17.12 -7.07
C PHE A 106 2.79 17.01 -5.60
N THR A 107 3.63 16.29 -4.86
CA THR A 107 3.52 16.29 -3.40
C THR A 107 3.86 17.68 -2.83
N ARG A 108 3.44 17.98 -1.60
CA ARG A 108 3.77 19.23 -0.90
C ARG A 108 5.20 19.22 -0.35
N GLY A 109 6.18 18.97 -1.22
CA GLY A 109 7.58 18.89 -0.84
C GLY A 109 7.98 17.54 -0.22
N GLN A 110 7.04 16.61 -0.10
CA GLN A 110 7.25 15.32 0.53
C GLN A 110 7.88 14.29 -0.41
N GLN A 111 8.62 13.35 0.17
CA GLN A 111 9.14 12.18 -0.52
C GLN A 111 9.27 11.09 0.51
N GLY A 112 8.89 9.87 0.17
CA GLY A 112 8.93 8.78 1.15
C GLY A 112 8.57 7.44 0.55
N SER A 113 8.32 6.49 1.43
CA SER A 113 7.90 5.14 1.05
C SER A 113 6.81 4.62 1.96
N PHE A 114 5.81 3.97 1.36
CA PHE A 114 4.95 3.05 2.09
C PHE A 114 5.64 1.70 2.14
N PHE A 115 5.58 1.06 3.29
CA PHE A 115 6.10 -0.28 3.49
C PHE A 115 4.93 -1.20 3.83
N ILE A 116 4.83 -2.31 3.11
CA ILE A 116 3.90 -3.40 3.41
C ILE A 116 4.75 -4.57 3.88
N CYS A 117 4.81 -4.74 5.19
CA CYS A 117 5.65 -5.73 5.85
C CYS A 117 4.85 -6.98 6.19
N THR A 118 5.44 -8.15 6.01
CA THR A 118 4.87 -9.45 6.40
C THR A 118 5.90 -10.27 7.16
N LYS A 119 5.44 -11.09 8.11
CA LYS A 119 6.33 -11.95 8.92
C LYS A 119 6.78 -13.22 8.21
N GLN A 120 6.15 -13.58 7.09
CA GLN A 120 6.24 -14.93 6.53
C GLN A 120 6.87 -14.99 5.13
N ALA A 121 7.03 -13.86 4.45
CA ALA A 121 7.37 -13.84 3.02
C ALA A 121 8.04 -12.54 2.58
N ASP A 122 8.08 -12.32 1.26
CA ASP A 122 8.48 -11.06 0.62
C ASP A 122 7.64 -9.90 1.17
N SER A 123 8.27 -8.76 1.41
CA SER A 123 7.61 -7.49 1.76
C SER A 123 7.59 -6.57 0.53
N ALA A 124 6.92 -5.43 0.64
CA ALA A 124 6.87 -4.46 -0.45
C ALA A 124 7.19 -3.05 0.01
N GLN A 125 7.82 -2.29 -0.89
CA GLN A 125 8.10 -0.88 -0.75
C GLN A 125 7.45 -0.11 -1.90
N ILE A 126 6.67 0.92 -1.59
CA ILE A 126 6.04 1.81 -2.56
C ILE A 126 6.64 3.20 -2.36
N ILE A 127 7.55 3.56 -3.26
CA ILE A 127 8.30 4.82 -3.22
C ILE A 127 7.47 5.90 -3.91
N VAL A 128 7.22 6.99 -3.19
CA VAL A 128 6.55 8.20 -3.72
C VAL A 128 7.57 9.32 -3.82
N LEU A 129 7.81 9.79 -5.05
CA LEU A 129 8.70 10.89 -5.33
C LEU A 129 8.00 12.24 -5.19
N ARG A 130 8.78 13.32 -5.02
CA ARG A 130 8.23 14.68 -4.89
C ARG A 130 7.33 15.09 -6.05
N THR A 131 7.61 14.61 -7.26
CA THR A 131 6.83 14.83 -8.48
C THR A 131 5.49 14.08 -8.52
N GLY A 132 5.18 13.29 -7.50
CA GLY A 132 4.00 12.41 -7.47
C GLY A 132 4.16 11.14 -8.31
N ARG A 133 5.37 10.85 -8.83
CA ARG A 133 5.67 9.57 -9.48
C ARG A 133 5.80 8.48 -8.41
N ILE A 134 5.18 7.34 -8.69
CA ILE A 134 5.12 6.18 -7.80
C ILE A 134 5.95 5.05 -8.41
N ARG A 135 6.65 4.29 -7.57
CA ARG A 135 7.34 3.05 -7.94
C ARG A 135 7.09 2.01 -6.85
N SER A 136 6.87 0.75 -7.21
CA SER A 136 6.73 -0.35 -6.26
C SER A 136 7.84 -1.38 -6.47
N VAL A 137 8.32 -1.95 -5.37
CA VAL A 137 9.30 -3.03 -5.33
C VAL A 137 8.80 -4.10 -4.37
N ILE A 138 8.85 -5.36 -4.75
CA ILE A 138 8.47 -6.52 -3.93
C ILE A 138 9.72 -7.38 -3.74
N GLY A 139 9.98 -7.84 -2.52
CA GLY A 139 11.10 -8.71 -2.20
C GLY A 139 11.53 -8.57 -0.74
N LYS A 140 12.82 -8.76 -0.48
CA LYS A 140 13.40 -8.46 0.83
C LYS A 140 13.62 -6.96 0.96
N ILE A 141 12.82 -6.31 1.82
CA ILE A 141 12.83 -4.86 2.01
C ILE A 141 13.39 -4.55 3.40
N SER A 142 14.50 -3.81 3.47
CA SER A 142 15.18 -3.50 4.74
C SER A 142 14.37 -2.63 5.70
N GLY A 143 13.36 -1.91 5.19
CA GLY A 143 12.42 -1.14 6.02
C GLY A 143 11.42 -1.99 6.81
N CYS A 144 11.41 -3.31 6.62
CA CYS A 144 10.50 -4.24 7.27
C CYS A 144 11.18 -5.16 8.30
N ASP A 145 12.46 -4.93 8.60
CA ASP A 145 13.26 -5.81 9.47
C ASP A 145 12.98 -5.60 10.97
N ASP A 146 12.28 -4.52 11.36
CA ASP A 146 11.90 -4.24 12.76
C ASP A 146 10.38 -4.31 12.96
N PRO A 147 9.86 -5.27 13.75
CA PRO A 147 8.43 -5.39 14.05
C PRO A 147 7.88 -4.34 15.03
N ARG A 148 8.64 -3.31 15.41
CA ARG A 148 8.25 -2.29 16.41
C ARG A 148 8.17 -0.85 15.93
N ASN A 149 8.21 -0.57 14.62
CA ASN A 149 8.13 0.81 14.12
C ASN A 149 6.87 1.09 13.27
#